data_AF-A0A7W1STI6-F1
#
_entry.id   AF-A0A7W1STI6-F1
#
_cell.length_a   1.000
_cell.length_b   1.000
_cell.length_c   1.000
_cell.angle_alpha   90.00
_cell.angle_beta   90.00
_cell.angle_gamma   90.00
#
_symmetry.space_group_name_H-M   'P 1'
#
loop_
_entity.id
_entity.type
_entity.pdbx_description
1 polymer ?
#
loop_
_entity_poly.entity_id
_entity_poly.type
_entity_poly.pdbx_seq_one_letter_code
_entity_poly.pdbx_strand_id
1 'polypeptide(L)'
;PDDGPAGARYARRARGIAAELLAFAVVGALLPLLLLALMAMGLPISVGGWGPREGVAAVSFWMAGLGAPLGVTVSVAYGVLTLIASLPGAFVVLMGRRRAATAAAEAGAGAASQA
;
A
#
# COMPACT_ATOMS: atom_id res chain seq x y z
N PRO A 1 -24.12 -41.90 18.66
CA PRO A 1 -24.41 -40.65 17.93
C PRO A 1 -23.82 -40.77 16.53
N ASP A 2 -24.62 -41.30 15.61
CA ASP A 2 -24.22 -41.48 14.22
C ASP A 2 -24.61 -40.18 13.49
N ASP A 3 -23.66 -39.26 13.36
CA ASP A 3 -23.84 -38.04 12.58
C ASP A 3 -23.89 -38.41 11.10
N GLY A 4 -25.08 -38.85 10.67
CA GLY A 4 -25.38 -39.18 9.28
C GLY A 4 -25.06 -38.02 8.33
N PRO A 5 -25.28 -38.19 7.00
CA PRO A 5 -24.86 -37.21 5.99
C PRO A 5 -25.41 -35.78 6.21
N ALA A 6 -26.46 -35.63 7.03
CA ALA A 6 -26.96 -34.35 7.52
C ALA A 6 -26.00 -33.66 8.52
N GLY A 7 -25.42 -34.38 9.47
CA GLY A 7 -24.47 -33.84 10.46
C GLY A 7 -23.22 -33.25 9.79
N ALA A 8 -22.69 -33.93 8.78
CA ALA A 8 -21.58 -33.43 7.98
C ALA A 8 -21.92 -32.14 7.20
N ARG A 9 -23.18 -31.95 6.77
CA ARG A 9 -23.65 -30.71 6.12
C ARG A 9 -23.76 -29.56 7.12
N TYR A 10 -24.29 -29.80 8.31
CA TYR A 10 -24.34 -28.78 9.38
C TYR A 10 -22.94 -28.37 9.83
N ALA A 11 -22.02 -29.33 10.00
CA ALA A 11 -20.64 -29.02 10.37
C ALA A 11 -19.91 -28.19 9.30
N ARG A 12 -20.13 -28.44 8.00
CA ARG A 12 -19.58 -27.61 6.91
C ARG A 12 -20.21 -26.21 6.87
N ARG A 13 -21.54 -26.11 7.06
CA ARG A 13 -22.25 -24.82 7.10
C ARG A 13 -21.81 -23.98 8.29
N ALA A 14 -21.68 -24.59 9.47
CA ALA A 14 -21.20 -23.93 10.69
C ALA A 14 -19.76 -23.42 10.55
N ARG A 15 -18.86 -24.22 9.95
CA ARG A 15 -17.49 -23.79 9.64
C ARG A 15 -17.46 -22.62 8.65
N GLY A 16 -18.33 -22.63 7.64
CA GLY A 16 -18.48 -21.52 6.69
C GLY A 16 -18.91 -20.23 7.38
N ILE A 17 -19.96 -20.30 8.21
CA ILE A 17 -20.44 -19.15 8.98
C ILE A 17 -19.36 -18.64 9.94
N ALA A 18 -18.65 -19.52 10.64
CA ALA A 18 -17.56 -19.13 11.52
C ALA A 18 -16.41 -18.44 10.75
N ALA A 19 -16.08 -18.91 9.55
CA ALA A 19 -15.08 -18.28 8.70
C ALA A 19 -15.53 -16.91 8.18
N GLU A 20 -16.80 -16.74 7.81
CA GLU A 20 -17.36 -15.45 7.39
C GLU A 20 -17.36 -14.43 8.53
N LEU A 21 -17.77 -14.85 9.73
CA LEU A 21 -17.74 -13.99 10.91
C LEU A 21 -16.32 -13.60 11.32
N LEU A 22 -15.38 -14.55 11.23
CA LEU A 22 -13.96 -14.28 11.48
C LEU A 22 -13.39 -13.29 10.46
N ALA A 23 -13.67 -13.49 9.17
CA ALA A 23 -13.23 -12.59 8.11
C ALA A 23 -13.80 -11.18 8.31
N PHE A 24 -15.09 -11.06 8.65
CA PHE A 24 -15.72 -9.78 8.94
C PHE A 24 -15.08 -9.08 10.15
N ALA A 25 -14.80 -9.82 11.23
CA ALA A 25 -14.14 -9.27 12.41
C ALA A 25 -12.70 -8.79 12.11
N VAL A 26 -11.93 -9.58 11.36
CA VAL A 26 -10.56 -9.24 10.96
C VAL A 26 -10.52 -8.02 10.04
N VAL A 27 -11.39 -7.99 9.02
CA VAL A 27 -11.49 -6.84 8.11
C VAL A 27 -11.95 -5.61 8.88
N GLY A 28 -12.96 -5.74 9.75
CA GLY A 28 -13.44 -4.63 10.58
C GLY A 28 -12.37 -4.02 11.49
N ALA A 29 -11.45 -4.84 12.00
CA ALA A 29 -10.32 -4.37 12.81
C ALA A 29 -9.22 -3.70 11.96
N LEU A 30 -8.87 -4.28 10.80
CA LEU A 30 -7.76 -3.82 9.97
C LEU A 30 -8.13 -2.67 9.01
N LEU A 31 -9.40 -2.54 8.64
CA LEU A 31 -9.88 -1.50 7.73
C LEU A 31 -9.62 -0.07 8.24
N PRO A 32 -9.92 0.31 9.50
CA PRO A 32 -9.63 1.65 9.99
C PRO A 32 -8.12 1.92 10.07
N LEU A 33 -7.32 0.91 10.44
CA LEU A 33 -5.85 0.97 10.43
C LEU A 33 -5.33 1.26 9.02
N LEU A 34 -5.87 0.58 8.01
CA LEU A 34 -5.52 0.76 6.60
C LEU A 34 -5.90 2.15 6.11
N LEU A 35 -7.11 2.62 6.41
CA LEU A 35 -7.58 3.96 6.02
C LEU A 35 -6.73 5.05 6.67
N LEU A 36 -6.36 4.89 7.93
CA LEU A 36 -5.49 5.84 8.63
C LEU A 36 -4.08 5.86 8.03
N ALA A 37 -3.55 4.70 7.65
CA ALA A 37 -2.27 4.61 6.94
C ALA A 37 -2.33 5.28 5.55
N LEU A 38 -3.41 5.09 4.79
CA LEU A 38 -3.63 5.75 3.50
C LEU A 38 -3.76 7.27 3.66
N MET A 39 -4.45 7.74 4.69
CA MET A 39 -4.57 9.16 5.01
C MET A 39 -3.21 9.78 5.37
N ALA A 40 -2.39 9.08 6.15
CA ALA A 40 -1.03 9.49 6.47
C ALA A 40 -0.12 9.54 5.22
N MET A 41 -0.36 8.67 4.23
CA MET A 41 0.36 8.67 2.94
C MET A 41 -0.07 9.82 2.01
N GLY A 42 -1.29 10.33 2.15
CA GLY A 42 -1.79 11.49 1.38
C GLY A 42 -1.28 12.85 1.87
N LEU A 43 -0.66 12.90 3.05
CA LEU A 43 -0.18 14.12 3.68
C LEU A 43 1.22 14.50 3.14
N PRO A 44 1.36 15.61 2.37
CA PRO A 44 2.60 16.02 1.70
C PRO A 44 3.56 16.74 2.67
N ILE A 45 3.70 16.20 3.88
CA ILE A 45 4.61 16.66 4.94
C ILE A 45 5.81 15.71 5.11
N SER A 46 6.05 14.81 4.16
CA SER A 46 7.04 13.75 4.25
C SER A 46 8.19 13.93 3.24
N VAL A 47 9.44 13.78 3.67
CA VAL A 47 10.59 13.65 2.76
C VAL A 47 10.46 12.31 2.02
N GLY A 48 10.05 12.34 0.75
CA GLY A 48 9.90 11.14 -0.07
C GLY A 48 8.85 10.12 0.41
N GLY A 49 7.90 10.51 1.29
CA GLY A 49 6.86 9.60 1.81
C GLY A 49 7.23 8.77 3.05
N TRP A 50 8.37 9.07 3.70
CA TRP A 50 8.85 8.40 4.91
C TRP A 50 8.71 9.30 6.16
N GLY A 51 8.44 8.71 7.33
CA GLY A 51 8.27 9.42 8.61
C GLY A 51 6.86 9.36 9.23
N PRO A 52 5.88 10.17 8.80
CA PRO A 52 4.53 10.20 9.39
C PRO A 52 3.82 8.84 9.37
N ARG A 53 4.04 8.08 8.30
CA ARG A 53 3.50 6.73 8.09
C ARG A 53 3.99 5.73 9.15
N GLU A 54 5.23 5.86 9.61
CA GLU A 54 5.82 4.97 10.63
C GLU A 54 5.25 5.28 12.01
N GLY A 55 5.11 6.57 12.34
CA GLY A 55 4.52 7.02 13.61
C GLY A 55 3.04 6.66 13.73
N VAL A 56 2.25 6.88 12.67
CA VAL A 56 0.83 6.50 12.64
C VAL A 56 0.69 4.98 12.77
N ALA A 57 1.42 4.20 11.96
CA ALA A 57 1.34 2.73 12.06
C ALA A 57 1.75 2.20 13.44
N ALA A 58 2.79 2.78 14.06
CA ALA A 58 3.22 2.45 15.41
C ALA A 58 2.12 2.72 16.45
N VAL A 59 1.53 3.92 16.44
CA VAL A 59 0.47 4.32 17.38
C VAL A 59 -0.78 3.47 17.18
N SER A 60 -1.18 3.23 15.93
CA SER A 60 -2.40 2.48 15.65
C SER A 60 -2.27 0.99 15.99
N PHE A 61 -1.12 0.36 15.70
CA PHE A 61 -0.88 -1.02 16.13
C PHE A 61 -0.74 -1.14 17.64
N TRP A 62 -0.19 -0.12 18.30
CA TRP A 62 -0.17 -0.05 19.76
C TRP A 62 -1.59 0.06 20.34
N MET A 63 -2.43 0.94 19.80
CA MET A 63 -3.84 1.06 20.21
C MET A 63 -4.67 -0.21 19.92
N ALA A 64 -4.32 -0.95 18.85
CA ALA A 64 -4.95 -2.22 18.52
C ALA A 64 -4.42 -3.42 19.35
N GLY A 65 -3.46 -3.22 20.25
CA GLY A 65 -2.86 -4.29 21.06
C GLY A 65 -1.93 -5.23 20.28
N LEU A 66 -1.58 -4.90 19.05
CA LEU A 66 -0.75 -5.71 18.14
C LEU A 66 0.75 -5.41 18.27
N GLY A 67 1.12 -4.31 18.94
CA GLY A 67 2.50 -3.90 19.21
C GLY A 67 3.04 -2.90 18.20
N ALA A 68 3.57 -1.78 18.70
CA ALA A 68 4.16 -0.72 17.89
C ALA A 68 5.25 -1.19 16.89
N PRO A 69 6.17 -2.11 17.25
CA PRO A 69 7.21 -2.58 16.32
C PRO A 69 6.65 -3.31 15.09
N LEU A 70 5.54 -4.04 15.26
CA LEU A 70 4.84 -4.71 14.15
C LEU A 70 4.26 -3.69 13.17
N GLY A 71 3.66 -2.61 13.68
CA GLY A 71 3.14 -1.51 12.85
C GLY A 71 4.23 -0.83 12.03
N VAL A 72 5.39 -0.56 12.64
CA VAL A 72 6.55 0.00 11.92
C VAL A 72 7.05 -0.98 10.86
N THR A 73 7.15 -2.27 11.17
CA THR A 73 7.62 -3.29 10.21
C THR A 73 6.72 -3.40 8.98
N VAL A 74 5.40 -3.48 9.21
CA VAL A 74 4.40 -3.54 8.13
C VAL A 74 4.48 -2.28 7.26
N SER A 75 4.57 -1.12 7.91
CA SER A 75 4.75 0.16 7.25
C SER A 75 5.99 0.16 6.35
N VAL A 76 7.15 -0.23 6.87
CA VAL A 76 8.43 -0.31 6.14
C VAL A 76 8.33 -1.24 4.92
N ALA A 77 7.84 -2.46 5.11
CA ALA A 77 7.70 -3.45 4.04
C ALA A 77 6.82 -2.95 2.90
N TYR A 78 5.67 -2.35 3.22
CA TYR A 78 4.77 -1.77 2.22
C TYR A 78 5.43 -0.62 1.43
N GLY A 79 6.17 0.27 2.11
CA GLY A 79 6.88 1.36 1.43
C GLY A 79 7.93 0.86 0.46
N VAL A 80 8.69 -0.19 0.81
CA VAL A 80 9.66 -0.82 -0.09
C VAL A 80 8.96 -1.43 -1.32
N LEU A 81 7.88 -2.18 -1.12
CA LEU A 81 7.11 -2.76 -2.22
C LEU A 81 6.54 -1.69 -3.15
N THR A 82 6.06 -0.58 -2.59
CA THR A 82 5.51 0.55 -3.35
C THR A 82 6.58 1.26 -4.18
N LEU A 83 7.79 1.42 -3.64
CA LEU A 83 8.94 1.96 -4.38
C LEU A 83 9.31 1.04 -5.55
N ILE A 84 9.36 -0.27 -5.31
CA ILE A 84 9.64 -1.27 -6.36
C ILE A 84 8.56 -1.20 -7.45
N ALA A 85 7.27 -1.16 -7.07
CA ALA A 85 6.16 -1.07 -8.00
C ALA A 85 6.16 0.23 -8.83
N SER A 86 6.75 1.30 -8.30
CA SER A 86 6.83 2.61 -8.96
C SER A 86 8.02 2.77 -9.91
N LEU A 87 9.03 1.88 -9.87
CA LEU A 87 10.22 1.92 -10.73
C LEU A 87 9.88 1.95 -12.24
N PRO A 88 8.94 1.16 -12.78
CA PRO A 88 8.60 1.21 -14.20
C PRO A 88 8.03 2.56 -14.63
N GLY A 89 7.13 3.13 -13.82
CA GLY A 89 6.56 4.46 -14.08
C GLY A 89 7.59 5.58 -13.98
N ALA A 90 8.46 5.53 -12.97
CA ALA A 90 9.56 6.48 -12.81
C ALA A 90 10.55 6.42 -13.98
N PHE A 91 10.86 5.21 -14.46
CA PHE A 91 11.71 5.01 -15.63
C PHE A 91 11.12 5.63 -16.90
N VAL A 92 9.82 5.42 -17.15
CA VAL A 92 9.12 6.00 -18.31
C VAL A 92 9.12 7.53 -18.25
N VAL A 93 8.82 8.11 -17.09
CA VAL A 93 8.83 9.58 -16.89
C VAL A 93 10.23 10.16 -17.11
N LEU A 94 11.27 9.51 -16.57
CA LEU A 94 12.65 9.97 -16.71
C LEU A 94 13.10 9.93 -18.17
N MET A 95 12.78 8.86 -18.90
CA MET A 95 13.08 8.75 -20.33
C MET A 95 12.33 9.78 -21.18
N GLY A 96 11.05 10.05 -20.85
CA GLY A 96 10.28 11.11 -21.50
C GLY A 96 10.91 12.50 -21.32
N ARG A 97 11.35 12.82 -20.10
CA ARG A 97 12.03 14.10 -19.80
C ARG A 97 13.36 14.24 -20.54
N ARG A 98 14.14 13.16 -20.67
CA ARG A 98 15.41 13.18 -21.42
C ARG A 98 15.18 13.44 -22.90
N ARG A 99 14.18 12.79 -23.50
CA ARG A 99 13.80 13.01 -24.91
C ARG A 99 13.30 14.43 -25.17
N ALA A 100 12.52 14.99 -24.25
CA ALA A 100 12.07 16.38 -24.35
C ALA A 100 13.22 17.38 -24.24
N ALA A 101 14.19 17.13 -23.35
CA ALA A 101 15.38 17.96 -23.19
C ALA A 101 16.30 17.92 -24.42
N THR A 102 16.50 16.74 -25.03
CA THR A 102 17.29 16.62 -26.27
C THR A 102 16.60 17.30 -27.45
N ALA A 103 15.28 17.14 -27.59
CA ALA A 103 14.52 17.80 -28.66
C ALA A 103 14.55 19.34 -28.53
N ALA A 104 14.47 19.86 -27.31
CA ALA A 104 14.58 21.30 -27.05
C ALA A 104 15.99 21.86 -27.39
N ALA A 105 17.05 21.09 -27.12
CA ALA A 105 18.41 21.46 -27.46
C ALA A 105 18.65 21.47 -28.99
N GLU A 106 18.12 20.48 -29.71
CA GLU A 106 18.19 20.40 -31.18
C GLU A 106 17.43 21.54 -31.85
N ALA A 107 16.24 21.89 -31.34
CA ALA A 107 15.46 23.02 -31.84
C ALA A 107 16.18 24.36 -31.64
N GLY A 108 16.85 24.56 -30.50
CA GLY A 108 17.65 25.75 -30.22
C GLY A 108 18.88 25.88 -31.12
N ALA A 109 19.58 24.78 -31.39
CA ALA A 109 20.73 24.76 -32.30
C ALA A 109 20.32 25.06 -33.76
N GLY A 110 19.16 24.55 -34.21
CA GLY A 110 18.61 24.82 -35.53
C GLY A 110 18.26 26.30 -35.74
N ALA A 111 17.71 26.96 -34.72
CA ALA A 111 17.40 28.39 -34.77
C ALA A 111 18.64 29.28 -34.82
N ALA A 112 19.71 28.91 -34.10
CA ALA A 112 20.97 29.65 -34.10
C ALA A 112 21.75 29.54 -35.43
N SER A 113 21.54 28.48 -36.20
CA SER A 113 22.18 28.30 -37.53
C SER A 113 21.52 29.11 -38.65
N GLN A 114 20.30 29.61 -38.43
CA GLN A 114 19.50 30.36 -39.41
C GLN A 114 19.58 31.88 -39.21
N ALA A 115 20.28 32.34 -38.17
CA ALA A 115 20.54 33.75 -37.85
C ALA A 115 21.95 34.14 -38.30
#